data_AF-A0AA44CN07-F1
#
_entry.id   AF-A0AA44CN07-F1
#
_cell.length_a   1.000
_cell.length_b   1.000
_cell.length_c   1.000
_cell.angle_alpha   90.00
_cell.angle_beta   90.00
_cell.angle_gamma   90.00
#
_symmetry.space_group_name_H-M   'P 1'
#
loop_
_entity.id
_entity.type
_entity.pdbx_description
1 polymer ?
#
loop_
_entity_poly.entity_id
_entity_poly.type
_entity_poly.pdbx_seq_one_letter_code
_entity_poly.pdbx_strand_id
1 'polypeptide(L)'
;MSKVKQQDIDQLIVLVGGRENIATVSHCITRLRFVLNDPSKASPKEIENLSMVKGCFTNAGQFQVVIGPEVDDYYQALIAKIGLNEVDKEQTKLAARQNMTWFERGISHFAEIFFPLLPALISGGLILGFRNVIGDIPMSDGKTLAQLYPAWKTIYDFLWLLGEAIFFYLPVAICWSTVKKMGGTPVLGIVLGITLVSPQLMNSYLLGQQIPEVWNFGWFTIEKVGYQAQVIPSILAGLALGWIETNLKKIIPAYLYLVVVPVVSLLLAVFLAHTLIGPFGRMIGDGVAWGVKAVMTGSFAPIGAALFGFLYAPLVITGVHQTTLAIDMQMIQSMGGTPVWPLIALSNIAQASAVLGIIIISRKINEREISVPAAISAYLGVTEPAMYGINLKYRFPMLCAMIGSALAGLICGLTGVMANGIGVGGLPGILSIKPQFWGIYALAMLVAIVVPLVLTIMVYKRKESRGELPV
;
A
#
# COMPACT_ATOMS: atom_id res chain seq x y z
N MET A 1 11.06 -38.83 -1.04
CA MET A 1 9.68 -39.26 -0.72
C MET A 1 8.87 -38.01 -0.47
N SER A 2 7.85 -37.74 -1.28
CA SER A 2 7.05 -36.51 -1.19
C SER A 2 6.44 -36.39 0.22
N LYS A 3 6.68 -35.26 0.89
CA LYS A 3 6.03 -34.91 2.17
C LYS A 3 4.51 -34.69 2.02
N VAL A 4 4.01 -34.63 0.79
CA VAL A 4 2.60 -34.35 0.47
C VAL A 4 1.78 -35.63 0.52
N LYS A 5 0.85 -35.71 1.47
CA LYS A 5 -0.16 -36.78 1.51
C LYS A 5 -1.19 -36.53 0.42
N GLN A 6 -1.30 -37.44 -0.54
CA GLN A 6 -2.25 -37.30 -1.64
C GLN A 6 -3.72 -37.21 -1.18
N GLN A 7 -4.06 -37.84 -0.06
CA GLN A 7 -5.39 -37.76 0.57
C GLN A 7 -5.74 -36.34 1.02
N ASP A 8 -4.77 -35.57 1.51
CA ASP A 8 -4.98 -34.19 1.95
C ASP A 8 -5.36 -33.30 0.76
N ILE A 9 -4.78 -33.55 -0.41
CA ILE A 9 -5.12 -32.86 -1.67
C ILE A 9 -6.54 -33.24 -2.14
N ASP A 10 -6.92 -34.52 -2.05
CA ASP A 10 -8.27 -34.96 -2.42
C ASP A 10 -9.33 -34.32 -1.54
N GLN A 11 -9.12 -34.34 -0.22
CA GLN A 11 -10.00 -33.67 0.72
C GLN A 11 -10.06 -32.17 0.45
N LEU A 12 -8.92 -31.53 0.19
CA LEU A 12 -8.91 -30.11 -0.14
C LEU A 12 -9.76 -29.79 -1.38
N ILE A 13 -9.66 -30.58 -2.45
CA ILE A 13 -10.47 -30.40 -3.68
C ILE A 13 -11.97 -30.54 -3.37
N VAL A 14 -12.35 -31.56 -2.59
CA VAL A 14 -13.76 -31.75 -2.19
C VAL A 14 -14.24 -30.57 -1.37
N LEU A 15 -13.44 -30.14 -0.38
CA LEU A 15 -13.82 -29.10 0.57
C LEU A 15 -13.83 -27.70 -0.03
N VAL A 16 -13.15 -27.44 -1.16
CA VAL A 16 -13.32 -26.19 -1.92
C VAL A 16 -14.52 -26.24 -2.88
N GLY A 17 -15.32 -27.30 -2.86
CA GLY A 17 -16.54 -27.44 -3.67
C GLY A 17 -16.37 -28.27 -4.95
N GLY A 18 -15.28 -29.02 -5.09
CA GLY A 18 -15.00 -29.89 -6.24
C GLY A 18 -14.10 -29.25 -7.30
N ARG A 19 -13.62 -30.07 -8.25
CA ARG A 19 -12.73 -29.63 -9.35
C ARG A 19 -13.40 -28.57 -10.22
N GLU A 20 -14.66 -28.78 -10.58
CA GLU A 20 -15.47 -27.85 -11.35
C GLU A 20 -15.71 -26.51 -10.64
N ASN A 21 -15.50 -26.42 -9.33
CA ASN A 21 -15.56 -25.15 -8.61
C ASN A 21 -14.24 -24.37 -8.66
N ILE A 22 -13.13 -24.97 -9.07
CA ILE A 22 -11.83 -24.31 -9.15
C ILE A 22 -11.67 -23.69 -10.53
N ALA A 23 -11.84 -22.36 -10.63
CA ALA A 23 -11.60 -21.63 -11.86
C ALA A 23 -10.10 -21.57 -12.18
N THR A 24 -9.30 -21.16 -11.20
CA THR A 24 -7.83 -21.12 -11.30
C THR A 24 -7.22 -21.33 -9.92
N VAL A 25 -5.99 -21.83 -9.88
CA VAL A 25 -5.20 -21.85 -8.65
C VAL A 25 -3.79 -21.34 -8.92
N SER A 26 -3.28 -20.52 -7.99
CA SER A 26 -1.91 -20.02 -7.98
C SER A 26 -1.34 -20.12 -6.57
N HIS A 27 -0.06 -19.83 -6.39
CA HIS A 27 0.55 -19.77 -5.06
C HIS A 27 1.50 -18.59 -4.90
N CYS A 28 1.75 -18.24 -3.65
CA CYS A 28 2.90 -17.43 -3.26
C CYS A 28 3.79 -18.25 -2.32
N ILE A 29 4.74 -17.61 -1.62
CA ILE A 29 5.73 -18.29 -0.77
C ILE A 29 5.10 -19.15 0.35
N THR A 30 3.86 -18.86 0.78
CA THR A 30 3.22 -19.57 1.92
C THR A 30 1.78 -20.03 1.73
N ARG A 31 1.14 -19.73 0.59
CA ARG A 31 -0.32 -19.87 0.43
C ARG A 31 -0.71 -20.35 -0.95
N LEU A 32 -1.67 -21.28 -1.00
CA LEU A 32 -2.47 -21.55 -2.20
C LEU A 32 -3.57 -20.49 -2.32
N ARG A 33 -3.84 -20.05 -3.54
CA ARG A 33 -4.81 -19.01 -3.87
C ARG A 33 -5.76 -19.54 -4.93
N PHE A 34 -6.94 -19.96 -4.48
CA PHE A 34 -8.00 -20.45 -5.32
C PHE A 34 -8.87 -19.28 -5.78
N VAL A 35 -9.15 -19.25 -7.07
CA VAL A 35 -10.32 -18.55 -7.59
C VAL A 35 -11.40 -19.59 -7.78
N LEU A 36 -12.48 -19.45 -7.02
CA LEU A 36 -13.61 -20.37 -7.08
C LEU A 36 -14.72 -19.81 -7.97
N ASN A 37 -15.38 -20.66 -8.76
CA ASN A 37 -16.56 -20.28 -9.54
C ASN A 37 -17.72 -19.90 -8.62
N ASP A 38 -17.85 -20.60 -7.49
CA ASP A 38 -18.79 -20.32 -6.42
C ASP A 38 -18.07 -20.41 -5.05
N PRO A 39 -17.67 -19.27 -4.46
CA PRO A 39 -17.03 -19.25 -3.15
C PRO A 39 -17.87 -19.82 -2.02
N SER A 40 -19.20 -19.91 -2.16
CA SER A 40 -20.09 -20.40 -1.10
C SER A 40 -20.02 -21.93 -0.90
N LYS A 41 -19.49 -22.65 -1.89
CA LYS A 41 -19.29 -24.11 -1.83
C LYS A 41 -18.04 -24.53 -1.07
N ALA A 42 -17.16 -23.59 -0.71
CA ALA A 42 -16.01 -23.90 0.11
C ALA A 42 -16.40 -24.06 1.57
N SER A 43 -15.77 -25.00 2.27
CA SER A 43 -15.95 -25.28 3.69
C SER A 43 -14.73 -24.86 4.53
N PRO A 44 -14.50 -23.54 4.78
CA PRO A 44 -13.34 -23.02 5.53
C PRO A 44 -13.03 -23.77 6.83
N LYS A 45 -14.06 -24.04 7.65
CA LYS A 45 -13.90 -24.69 8.95
C LYS A 45 -13.39 -26.12 8.85
N GLU A 46 -13.77 -26.84 7.79
CA GLU A 46 -13.33 -28.21 7.56
C GLU A 46 -11.93 -28.23 6.93
N ILE A 47 -11.63 -27.25 6.07
CA ILE A 47 -10.30 -27.07 5.47
C ILE A 47 -9.25 -26.77 6.54
N GLU A 48 -9.58 -26.00 7.57
CA GLU A 48 -8.69 -25.72 8.71
C GLU A 48 -8.34 -26.95 9.55
N ASN A 49 -9.11 -28.04 9.46
CA ASN A 49 -8.82 -29.29 10.17
C ASN A 49 -7.81 -30.17 9.42
N LEU A 50 -7.50 -29.85 8.16
CA LEU A 50 -6.52 -30.61 7.38
C LEU A 50 -5.11 -30.34 7.91
N SER A 51 -4.31 -31.39 8.07
CA SER A 51 -3.03 -31.31 8.81
C SER A 51 -1.99 -30.35 8.21
N MET A 52 -2.05 -30.10 6.90
CA MET A 52 -1.18 -29.15 6.19
C MET A 52 -1.68 -27.70 6.27
N VAL A 53 -2.93 -27.47 6.67
CA VAL A 53 -3.54 -26.15 6.65
C VAL A 53 -3.31 -25.46 7.99
N LYS A 54 -2.74 -24.27 7.92
CA LYS A 54 -2.44 -23.40 9.07
C LYS A 54 -3.49 -22.31 9.28
N GLY A 55 -4.42 -22.17 8.32
CA GLY A 55 -5.54 -21.23 8.33
C GLY A 55 -6.10 -21.03 6.93
N CYS A 56 -7.33 -20.54 6.83
CA CYS A 56 -7.93 -20.16 5.55
C CYS A 56 -8.71 -18.85 5.66
N PHE A 57 -8.79 -18.12 4.56
CA PHE A 57 -9.57 -16.87 4.49
C PHE A 57 -9.84 -16.49 3.04
N THR A 58 -10.88 -15.71 2.82
CA THR A 58 -11.15 -15.10 1.51
C THR A 58 -10.65 -13.67 1.51
N ASN A 59 -9.85 -13.30 0.52
CA ASN A 59 -9.43 -11.92 0.32
C ASN A 59 -9.29 -11.62 -1.18
N ALA A 60 -9.72 -10.43 -1.60
CA ALA A 60 -9.61 -9.97 -2.97
C ALA A 60 -10.17 -11.00 -3.98
N GLY A 61 -11.34 -11.57 -3.68
CA GLY A 61 -12.02 -12.55 -4.54
C GLY A 61 -11.31 -13.91 -4.67
N GLN A 62 -10.26 -14.15 -3.89
CA GLN A 62 -9.53 -15.42 -3.82
C GLN A 62 -9.75 -16.09 -2.47
N PHE A 63 -10.09 -17.38 -2.49
CA PHE A 63 -10.05 -18.23 -1.31
C PHE A 63 -8.60 -18.70 -1.08
N GLN A 64 -8.01 -18.33 0.04
CA GLN A 64 -6.60 -18.59 0.34
C GLN A 64 -6.47 -19.63 1.44
N VAL A 65 -5.56 -20.59 1.21
CA VAL A 65 -5.23 -21.65 2.16
C VAL A 65 -3.76 -21.51 2.53
N VAL A 66 -3.50 -21.28 3.81
CA VAL A 66 -2.14 -21.10 4.35
C VAL A 66 -1.52 -22.46 4.62
N ILE A 67 -0.40 -22.77 3.97
CA ILE A 67 0.34 -24.03 4.16
C ILE A 67 1.71 -23.76 4.81
N GLY A 68 2.36 -22.67 4.41
CA GLY A 68 3.72 -22.33 4.84
C GLY A 68 4.76 -22.64 3.75
N PRO A 69 6.05 -22.79 4.10
CA PRO A 69 7.15 -22.85 3.14
C PRO A 69 7.06 -23.99 2.11
N GLU A 70 6.35 -25.07 2.45
CA GLU A 70 6.18 -26.27 1.61
C GLU A 70 5.07 -26.12 0.54
N VAL A 71 4.47 -24.93 0.40
CA VAL A 71 3.32 -24.69 -0.49
C VAL A 71 3.57 -25.05 -1.96
N ASP A 72 4.82 -24.97 -2.44
CA ASP A 72 5.17 -25.32 -3.81
C ASP A 72 4.91 -26.82 -4.10
N ASP A 73 5.29 -27.69 -3.16
CA ASP A 73 5.06 -29.14 -3.26
C ASP A 73 3.57 -29.47 -3.34
N TYR A 74 2.76 -28.79 -2.51
CA TYR A 74 1.30 -28.96 -2.51
C TYR A 74 0.64 -28.38 -3.77
N TYR A 75 1.16 -27.27 -4.31
CA TYR A 75 0.70 -26.68 -5.56
C TYR A 75 0.90 -27.63 -6.74
N GLN A 76 2.10 -28.21 -6.87
CA GLN A 76 2.41 -29.16 -7.94
C GLN A 76 1.52 -30.42 -7.85
N ALA A 77 1.33 -30.95 -6.64
CA ALA A 77 0.45 -32.10 -6.43
C ALA A 77 -1.02 -31.79 -6.76
N LEU A 78 -1.49 -30.59 -6.44
CA LEU A 78 -2.84 -30.13 -6.72
C LEU A 78 -3.07 -29.95 -8.23
N ILE A 79 -2.17 -29.23 -8.92
CA ILE A 79 -2.23 -28.98 -10.37
C ILE A 79 -2.28 -30.29 -11.16
N ALA A 80 -1.42 -31.25 -10.78
CA ALA A 80 -1.39 -32.58 -11.40
C ALA A 80 -2.73 -33.32 -11.30
N LYS A 81 -3.49 -33.12 -10.22
CA LYS A 81 -4.81 -33.75 -10.01
C LYS A 81 -5.96 -33.03 -10.71
N ILE A 82 -5.96 -31.70 -10.69
CA ILE A 82 -7.05 -30.90 -11.27
C ILE A 82 -6.88 -30.71 -12.79
N GLY A 83 -5.75 -31.13 -13.38
CA GLY A 83 -5.50 -31.08 -14.81
C GLY A 83 -5.66 -29.68 -15.42
N LEU A 84 -5.46 -28.64 -14.62
CA LEU A 84 -5.36 -27.25 -15.08
C LEU A 84 -3.89 -26.97 -15.37
N ASN A 85 -3.58 -26.40 -16.53
CA ASN A 85 -2.23 -25.91 -16.81
C ASN A 85 -1.89 -24.74 -15.87
N GLU A 86 -0.60 -24.45 -15.70
CA GLU A 86 -0.14 -23.23 -15.02
C GLU A 86 -0.85 -22.02 -15.62
N VAL A 87 -1.76 -21.41 -14.85
CA VAL A 87 -2.60 -20.31 -15.33
C VAL A 87 -1.80 -19.01 -15.25
N ASP A 88 -1.84 -18.22 -16.32
CA ASP A 88 -1.20 -16.91 -16.32
C ASP A 88 -1.78 -16.02 -15.22
N LYS A 89 -0.90 -15.27 -14.54
CA LYS A 89 -1.26 -14.43 -13.37
C LYS A 89 -2.37 -13.43 -13.71
N GLU A 90 -2.47 -12.98 -14.96
CA GLU A 90 -3.53 -12.07 -15.41
C GLU A 90 -4.90 -12.76 -15.50
N GLN A 91 -4.98 -14.02 -15.95
CA GLN A 91 -6.24 -14.76 -15.98
C GLN A 91 -6.76 -15.04 -14.57
N THR A 92 -5.87 -15.40 -13.63
CA THR A 92 -6.22 -15.56 -12.21
C THR A 92 -6.76 -14.27 -11.60
N LYS A 93 -6.19 -13.10 -11.93
CA LYS A 93 -6.72 -11.82 -11.44
C LYS A 93 -8.09 -11.50 -12.02
N LEU A 94 -8.31 -11.72 -13.31
CA LEU A 94 -9.60 -11.47 -13.97
C LEU A 94 -10.71 -12.34 -13.37
N ALA A 95 -10.42 -13.62 -13.13
CA ALA A 95 -11.37 -14.54 -12.52
C ALA A 95 -11.65 -14.15 -11.05
N ALA A 96 -10.62 -13.80 -10.26
CA ALA A 96 -10.80 -13.37 -8.86
C ALA A 96 -11.74 -12.15 -8.74
N ARG A 97 -11.67 -11.22 -9.69
CA ARG A 97 -12.51 -10.01 -9.69
C ARG A 97 -14.00 -10.29 -9.84
N GLN A 98 -14.40 -11.41 -10.44
CA GLN A 98 -15.82 -11.76 -10.56
C GLN A 98 -16.46 -11.99 -9.19
N ASN A 99 -15.67 -12.46 -8.22
CA ASN A 99 -16.09 -12.73 -6.85
C ASN A 99 -16.02 -11.51 -5.92
N MET A 100 -15.52 -10.37 -6.39
CA MET A 100 -15.46 -9.14 -5.61
C MET A 100 -16.76 -8.33 -5.77
N THR A 101 -17.17 -7.62 -4.72
CA THR A 101 -18.21 -6.59 -4.81
C THR A 101 -17.75 -5.43 -5.71
N TRP A 102 -18.68 -4.63 -6.23
CA TRP A 102 -18.35 -3.51 -7.13
C TRP A 102 -17.40 -2.49 -6.48
N PHE A 103 -17.54 -2.27 -5.17
CA PHE A 103 -16.68 -1.38 -4.38
C PHE A 103 -15.27 -1.95 -4.23
N GLU A 104 -15.15 -3.22 -3.85
CA GLU A 104 -13.86 -3.93 -3.76
C GLU A 104 -13.13 -3.98 -5.10
N ARG A 105 -13.86 -4.16 -6.22
CA ARG A 105 -13.28 -4.06 -7.56
C ARG A 105 -12.69 -2.68 -7.80
N GLY A 106 -13.45 -1.61 -7.52
CA GLY A 106 -13.00 -0.23 -7.68
C GLY A 106 -11.70 0.06 -6.91
N ILE A 107 -11.64 -0.37 -5.65
CA ILE A 107 -10.46 -0.27 -4.80
C ILE A 107 -9.29 -1.09 -5.34
N SER A 108 -9.53 -2.33 -5.75
CA SER A 108 -8.49 -3.20 -6.32
C SER A 108 -7.89 -2.56 -7.58
N HIS A 109 -8.72 -1.96 -8.44
CA HIS A 109 -8.25 -1.21 -9.59
C HIS A 109 -7.38 -0.01 -9.20
N PHE A 110 -7.77 0.71 -8.16
CA PHE A 110 -6.99 1.84 -7.65
C PHE A 110 -5.65 1.39 -7.08
N ALA A 111 -5.63 0.35 -6.23
CA ALA A 111 -4.41 -0.19 -5.64
C ALA A 111 -3.41 -0.67 -6.70
N GLU A 112 -3.90 -1.31 -7.77
CA GLU A 112 -3.09 -1.76 -8.92
C GLU A 112 -2.34 -0.64 -9.65
N ILE A 113 -2.77 0.61 -9.53
CA ILE A 113 -2.02 1.77 -10.06
C ILE A 113 -0.79 2.05 -9.20
N PHE A 114 -0.87 1.86 -7.88
CA PHE A 114 0.21 2.20 -6.94
C PHE A 114 1.21 1.08 -6.68
N PHE A 115 0.81 -0.19 -6.80
CA PHE A 115 1.72 -1.33 -6.55
C PHE A 115 3.06 -1.22 -7.30
N PRO A 116 3.11 -0.90 -8.62
CA PRO A 116 4.38 -0.74 -9.34
C PRO A 116 5.23 0.44 -8.85
N LEU A 117 4.63 1.40 -8.14
CA LEU A 117 5.27 2.63 -7.68
C LEU A 117 5.90 2.47 -6.29
N LEU A 118 5.43 1.49 -5.50
CA LEU A 118 5.87 1.28 -4.12
C LEU A 118 7.40 1.21 -3.95
N PRO A 119 8.17 0.45 -4.77
CA PRO A 119 9.62 0.37 -4.57
C PRO A 119 10.31 1.74 -4.70
N ALA A 120 9.88 2.57 -5.65
CA ALA A 120 10.42 3.91 -5.84
C ALA A 120 10.05 4.82 -4.65
N LEU A 121 8.78 4.81 -4.23
CA LEU A 121 8.29 5.63 -3.12
C LEU A 121 8.99 5.29 -1.79
N ILE A 122 9.13 3.99 -1.49
CA ILE A 122 9.84 3.51 -0.29
C ILE A 122 11.31 3.97 -0.31
N SER A 123 11.97 3.81 -1.46
CA SER A 123 13.36 4.24 -1.64
C SER A 123 13.50 5.75 -1.45
N GLY A 124 12.61 6.54 -2.05
CA GLY A 124 12.58 8.00 -1.92
C GLY A 124 12.40 8.45 -0.48
N GLY A 125 11.46 7.85 0.26
CA GLY A 125 11.22 8.20 1.66
C GLY A 125 12.40 7.86 2.57
N LEU A 126 13.08 6.74 2.35
CA LEU A 126 14.32 6.39 3.06
C LEU A 126 15.46 7.36 2.76
N ILE A 127 15.65 7.70 1.48
CA ILE A 127 16.66 8.64 1.04
C ILE A 127 16.42 10.00 1.69
N LEU A 128 15.18 10.50 1.67
CA LEU A 128 14.81 11.74 2.36
C LEU A 128 15.01 11.61 3.88
N GLY A 129 14.67 10.47 4.48
CA GLY A 129 14.88 10.23 5.90
C GLY A 129 16.36 10.29 6.31
N PHE A 130 17.23 9.63 5.54
CA PHE A 130 18.67 9.69 5.74
C PHE A 130 19.22 11.09 5.48
N ARG A 131 18.72 11.78 4.44
CA ARG A 131 19.05 13.18 4.17
C ARG A 131 18.71 14.08 5.35
N ASN A 132 17.57 13.87 6.01
CA ASN A 132 17.18 14.66 7.18
C ASN A 132 18.17 14.52 8.35
N VAL A 133 18.70 13.30 8.56
CA VAL A 133 19.74 13.07 9.58
C VAL A 133 20.96 13.94 9.35
N ILE A 134 21.31 14.15 8.08
CA ILE A 134 22.50 14.90 7.70
C ILE A 134 22.27 16.41 7.83
N GLY A 135 21.18 16.93 7.26
CA GLY A 135 21.02 18.37 7.08
C GLY A 135 20.00 19.06 7.97
N ASP A 136 19.09 18.32 8.60
CA ASP A 136 17.93 18.88 9.30
C ASP A 136 17.92 18.55 10.81
N ILE A 137 18.82 17.68 11.28
CA ILE A 137 19.03 17.39 12.70
C ILE A 137 20.22 18.18 13.25
N PRO A 138 20.02 19.07 14.25
CA PRO A 138 21.13 19.68 14.97
C PRO A 138 21.84 18.61 15.82
N MET A 139 23.15 18.45 15.61
CA MET A 139 23.95 17.39 16.21
C MET A 139 24.81 17.90 17.37
N SER A 140 25.76 18.78 17.10
CA SER A 140 26.64 19.40 18.10
C SER A 140 26.58 20.92 17.96
N ASP A 141 26.51 21.63 19.09
CA ASP A 141 26.42 23.10 19.15
C ASP A 141 25.26 23.70 18.32
N GLY A 142 24.15 22.95 18.21
CA GLY A 142 23.00 23.37 17.40
C GLY A 142 23.21 23.33 15.89
N LYS A 143 24.37 22.87 15.41
CA LYS A 143 24.68 22.74 13.98
C LYS A 143 24.41 21.33 13.46
N THR A 144 23.97 21.22 12.21
CA THR A 144 23.72 19.92 11.56
C THR A 144 25.00 19.29 11.01
N LEU A 145 24.99 17.99 10.69
CA LEU A 145 26.16 17.34 10.10
C LEU A 145 26.58 18.01 8.78
N ALA A 146 25.62 18.45 7.97
CA ALA A 146 25.85 19.21 6.76
C ALA A 146 26.56 20.55 7.03
N GLN A 147 26.25 21.21 8.14
CA GLN A 147 26.88 22.49 8.51
C GLN A 147 28.27 22.30 9.11
N LEU A 148 28.50 21.17 9.79
CA LEU A 148 29.77 20.86 10.47
C LEU A 148 30.83 20.34 9.50
N TYR A 149 30.43 19.60 8.46
CA TYR A 149 31.35 18.89 7.59
C TYR A 149 30.97 19.08 6.11
N PRO A 150 31.85 19.66 5.27
CA PRO A 150 31.56 19.91 3.86
C PRO A 150 31.16 18.65 3.07
N ALA A 151 31.78 17.51 3.34
CA ALA A 151 31.44 16.24 2.67
C ALA A 151 29.98 15.82 2.93
N TRP A 152 29.51 16.00 4.17
CA TRP A 152 28.12 15.72 4.54
C TRP A 152 27.15 16.70 3.89
N LYS A 153 27.53 17.98 3.69
CA LYS A 153 26.74 18.92 2.89
C LYS A 153 26.59 18.44 1.44
N THR A 154 27.68 18.02 0.80
CA THR A 154 27.63 17.51 -0.57
C THR A 154 26.74 16.27 -0.69
N ILE A 155 26.83 15.34 0.28
CA ILE A 155 25.93 14.17 0.33
C ILE A 155 24.48 14.61 0.50
N TYR A 156 24.18 15.56 1.40
CA TYR A 156 22.84 16.09 1.60
C TYR A 156 22.23 16.68 0.32
N ASP A 157 23.00 17.48 -0.40
CA ASP A 157 22.57 18.09 -1.67
C ASP A 157 22.39 17.02 -2.75
N PHE A 158 23.30 16.05 -2.85
CA PHE A 158 23.19 14.94 -3.81
C PHE A 158 21.97 14.05 -3.56
N LEU A 159 21.64 13.75 -2.30
CA LEU A 159 20.47 12.94 -1.96
C LEU A 159 19.15 13.62 -2.37
N TRP A 160 19.11 14.95 -2.44
CA TRP A 160 17.93 15.67 -2.95
C TRP A 160 17.65 15.34 -4.41
N LEU A 161 18.67 15.18 -5.25
CA LEU A 161 18.51 14.83 -6.67
C LEU A 161 17.68 13.54 -6.84
N LEU A 162 17.95 12.53 -6.01
CA LEU A 162 17.21 11.27 -6.01
C LEU A 162 15.78 11.44 -5.49
N GLY A 163 15.60 12.22 -4.42
CA GLY A 163 14.29 12.54 -3.86
C GLY A 163 13.40 13.29 -4.86
N GLU A 164 13.96 14.30 -5.53
CA GLU A 164 13.31 15.08 -6.57
C GLU A 164 12.86 14.18 -7.73
N ALA A 165 13.74 13.32 -8.24
CA ALA A 165 13.40 12.37 -9.31
C ALA A 165 12.18 11.47 -8.97
N ILE A 166 11.99 11.11 -7.70
CA ILE A 166 10.90 10.22 -7.27
C ILE A 166 9.62 11.01 -7.00
N PHE A 167 9.71 12.08 -6.21
CA PHE A 167 8.52 12.79 -5.73
C PHE A 167 8.04 13.87 -6.70
N PHE A 168 8.95 14.67 -7.29
CA PHE A 168 8.58 15.72 -8.24
C PHE A 168 7.95 15.12 -9.50
N TYR A 169 8.55 14.07 -10.03
CA TYR A 169 8.10 13.36 -11.24
C TYR A 169 7.12 12.22 -10.96
N LEU A 170 6.56 12.14 -9.75
CA LEU A 170 5.54 11.16 -9.39
C LEU A 170 4.36 11.08 -10.40
N PRO A 171 3.86 12.21 -10.95
CA PRO A 171 2.89 12.19 -12.06
C PRO A 171 3.25 11.28 -13.23
N VAL A 172 4.54 11.22 -13.61
CA VAL A 172 5.06 10.41 -14.71
C VAL A 172 4.81 8.92 -14.45
N ALA A 173 5.18 8.46 -13.26
CA ALA A 173 5.04 7.07 -12.88
C ALA A 173 3.55 6.69 -12.73
N ILE A 174 2.72 7.59 -12.21
CA ILE A 174 1.27 7.40 -12.09
C ILE A 174 0.61 7.30 -13.47
N CYS A 175 0.87 8.22 -14.40
CA CYS A 175 0.28 8.18 -15.73
C CYS A 175 0.71 6.92 -16.48
N TRP A 176 1.99 6.53 -16.40
CA TRP A 176 2.47 5.25 -16.95
C TRP A 176 1.69 4.05 -16.40
N SER A 177 1.60 3.95 -15.07
CA SER A 177 0.94 2.82 -14.39
C SER A 177 -0.55 2.78 -14.73
N THR A 178 -1.22 3.94 -14.74
CA THR A 178 -2.64 4.08 -15.05
C THR A 178 -2.94 3.70 -16.50
N VAL A 179 -2.18 4.21 -17.46
CA VAL A 179 -2.37 3.88 -18.89
C VAL A 179 -2.09 2.40 -19.15
N LYS A 180 -1.01 1.86 -18.57
CA LYS A 180 -0.72 0.42 -18.62
C LYS A 180 -1.88 -0.39 -18.06
N LYS A 181 -2.46 0.05 -16.94
CA LYS A 181 -3.59 -0.62 -16.30
C LYS A 181 -4.85 -0.64 -17.16
N MET A 182 -5.06 0.40 -17.97
CA MET A 182 -6.18 0.49 -18.90
C MET A 182 -5.97 -0.31 -20.21
N GLY A 183 -4.80 -0.92 -20.41
CA GLY A 183 -4.45 -1.57 -21.68
C GLY A 183 -4.07 -0.58 -22.79
N GLY A 184 -3.77 0.67 -22.44
CA GLY A 184 -3.18 1.65 -23.35
C GLY A 184 -1.68 1.46 -23.52
N THR A 185 -1.05 2.31 -24.33
CA THR A 185 0.39 2.27 -24.61
C THR A 185 1.16 2.95 -23.48
N PRO A 186 1.95 2.21 -22.66
CA PRO A 186 2.54 2.78 -21.43
C PRO A 186 3.46 3.97 -21.68
N VAL A 187 4.17 3.99 -22.82
CA VAL A 187 5.04 5.10 -23.20
C VAL A 187 4.26 6.42 -23.38
N LEU A 188 3.03 6.37 -23.90
CA LEU A 188 2.19 7.58 -23.99
C LEU A 188 1.80 8.10 -22.60
N GLY A 189 1.60 7.20 -21.63
CA GLY A 189 1.42 7.57 -20.23
C GLY A 189 2.64 8.30 -19.65
N ILE A 190 3.86 7.85 -19.97
CA ILE A 190 5.10 8.54 -19.58
C ILE A 190 5.13 9.94 -20.20
N VAL A 191 4.88 10.05 -21.51
CA VAL A 191 4.88 11.35 -22.22
C VAL A 191 3.85 12.30 -21.61
N LEU A 192 2.62 11.84 -21.37
CA LEU A 192 1.60 12.64 -20.67
C LEU A 192 2.07 13.10 -19.30
N GLY A 193 2.64 12.21 -18.49
CA GLY A 193 3.10 12.61 -17.17
C GLY A 193 4.26 13.61 -17.23
N ILE A 194 5.16 13.52 -18.22
CA ILE A 194 6.23 14.50 -18.45
C ILE A 194 5.64 15.86 -18.83
N THR A 195 4.58 15.90 -19.64
CA THR A 195 3.94 17.18 -19.99
C THR A 195 3.31 17.85 -18.76
N LEU A 196 2.70 17.06 -17.85
CA LEU A 196 2.13 17.58 -16.60
C LEU A 196 3.14 18.21 -15.65
N VAL A 197 4.43 17.84 -15.74
CA VAL A 197 5.51 18.37 -14.89
C VAL A 197 6.55 19.16 -15.69
N SER A 198 6.21 19.54 -16.92
CA SER A 198 7.11 20.23 -17.84
C SER A 198 7.64 21.54 -17.24
N PRO A 199 8.94 21.86 -17.40
CA PRO A 199 9.49 23.15 -17.00
C PRO A 199 8.87 24.35 -17.73
N GLN A 200 8.12 24.12 -18.81
CA GLN A 200 7.32 25.17 -19.48
C GLN A 200 6.12 25.62 -18.65
N LEU A 201 5.76 24.85 -17.62
CA LEU A 201 4.68 25.16 -16.70
C LEU A 201 5.26 25.74 -15.42
N MET A 202 4.53 26.67 -14.82
CA MET A 202 4.81 27.13 -13.48
C MET A 202 4.75 25.94 -12.53
N ASN A 203 5.78 25.79 -11.70
CA ASN A 203 5.81 24.76 -10.68
C ASN A 203 4.63 24.92 -9.72
N SER A 204 3.90 23.82 -9.46
CA SER A 204 2.75 23.81 -8.55
C SER A 204 3.07 24.34 -7.15
N TYR A 205 4.30 24.20 -6.66
CA TYR A 205 4.72 24.75 -5.35
C TYR A 205 4.70 26.28 -5.28
N LEU A 206 4.68 26.98 -6.44
CA LEU A 206 4.62 28.44 -6.52
C LEU A 206 3.18 28.99 -6.58
N LEU A 207 2.18 28.11 -6.63
CA LEU A 207 0.77 28.50 -6.58
C LEU A 207 0.49 29.31 -5.29
N GLY A 208 -0.17 30.45 -5.45
CA GLY A 208 -0.47 31.38 -4.35
C GLY A 208 0.69 32.32 -3.98
N GLN A 209 1.89 32.09 -4.50
CA GLN A 209 3.03 33.02 -4.38
C GLN A 209 3.25 33.81 -5.67
N GLN A 210 2.97 33.19 -6.82
CA GLN A 210 3.11 33.79 -8.14
C GLN A 210 1.81 33.62 -8.94
N ILE A 211 1.50 34.59 -9.80
CA ILE A 211 0.37 34.51 -10.72
C ILE A 211 0.81 33.64 -11.90
N PRO A 212 0.12 32.53 -12.20
CA PRO A 212 0.46 31.71 -13.35
C PRO A 212 0.34 32.49 -14.66
N GLU A 213 1.28 32.28 -15.58
CA GLU A 213 1.04 32.62 -16.98
C GLU A 213 -0.14 31.80 -17.53
N VAL A 214 -0.77 32.31 -18.59
CA VAL A 214 -1.89 31.62 -19.25
C VAL A 214 -1.60 31.37 -20.73
N TRP A 215 -2.12 30.26 -21.25
CA TRP A 215 -2.40 30.15 -22.68
C TRP A 215 -3.73 30.83 -22.97
N ASN A 216 -3.74 31.83 -23.84
CA ASN A 216 -4.94 32.57 -24.23
C ASN A 216 -5.40 32.12 -25.63
N PHE A 217 -6.57 31.48 -25.70
CA PHE A 217 -7.19 31.02 -26.95
C PHE A 217 -8.24 32.01 -27.48
N GLY A 218 -8.21 33.26 -27.01
CA GLY A 218 -9.17 34.32 -27.33
C GLY A 218 -10.41 34.27 -26.45
N TRP A 219 -11.14 33.14 -26.45
CA TRP A 219 -12.44 33.03 -25.78
C TRP A 219 -12.35 32.40 -24.38
N PHE A 220 -11.23 31.73 -24.10
CA PHE A 220 -10.92 31.16 -22.80
C PHE A 220 -9.40 31.15 -22.59
N THR A 221 -9.00 31.10 -21.32
CA THR A 221 -7.60 31.01 -20.90
C THR A 221 -7.39 29.74 -20.09
N ILE A 222 -6.20 29.15 -20.22
CA ILE A 222 -5.77 28.02 -19.41
C ILE A 222 -4.52 28.43 -18.65
N GLU A 223 -4.50 28.26 -17.34
CA GLU A 223 -3.30 28.51 -16.53
C GLU A 223 -2.19 27.49 -16.87
N LYS A 224 -0.98 27.99 -17.12
CA LYS A 224 0.22 27.17 -17.36
C LYS A 224 0.79 26.66 -16.04
N VAL A 225 0.03 25.83 -15.35
CA VAL A 225 0.40 25.32 -14.03
C VAL A 225 0.68 23.84 -14.13
N GLY A 226 1.83 23.43 -13.62
CA GLY A 226 2.21 22.03 -13.53
C GLY A 226 1.45 21.30 -12.43
N TYR A 227 1.60 19.98 -12.44
CA TYR A 227 1.01 19.07 -11.47
C TYR A 227 2.11 18.30 -10.75
N GLN A 228 3.28 18.93 -10.54
CA GLN A 228 4.41 18.35 -9.83
C GLN A 228 3.92 17.74 -8.52
N ALA A 229 4.29 16.47 -8.33
CA ALA A 229 3.93 15.66 -7.16
C ALA A 229 2.43 15.52 -6.83
N GLN A 230 1.51 15.95 -7.72
CA GLN A 230 0.07 15.76 -7.56
C GLN A 230 -0.36 14.37 -8.06
N VAL A 231 -1.18 13.67 -7.28
CA VAL A 231 -1.58 12.29 -7.58
C VAL A 231 -2.91 12.21 -8.31
N ILE A 232 -3.94 12.86 -7.77
CA ILE A 232 -5.31 12.77 -8.29
C ILE A 232 -5.40 13.30 -9.74
N PRO A 233 -4.87 14.50 -10.06
CA PRO A 233 -4.82 14.98 -11.45
C PRO A 233 -4.16 13.98 -12.40
N SER A 234 -3.05 13.36 -12.00
CA SER A 234 -2.29 12.43 -12.83
C SER A 234 -3.02 11.11 -13.07
N ILE A 235 -3.74 10.59 -12.07
CA ILE A 235 -4.61 9.42 -12.25
C ILE A 235 -5.71 9.76 -13.25
N LEU A 236 -6.43 10.86 -13.04
CA LEU A 236 -7.55 11.23 -13.92
C LEU A 236 -7.08 11.51 -15.36
N ALA A 237 -5.92 12.16 -15.54
CA ALA A 237 -5.33 12.39 -16.85
C ALA A 237 -4.89 11.08 -17.52
N GLY A 238 -4.24 10.17 -16.76
CA GLY A 238 -3.88 8.85 -17.24
C GLY A 238 -5.10 8.00 -17.62
N LEU A 239 -6.19 8.10 -16.85
CA LEU A 239 -7.45 7.43 -17.15
C LEU A 239 -8.07 7.98 -18.44
N ALA A 240 -8.08 9.30 -18.61
CA ALA A 240 -8.56 9.93 -19.84
C ALA A 240 -7.74 9.48 -21.05
N LEU A 241 -6.41 9.49 -20.97
CA LEU A 241 -5.56 9.02 -22.07
C LEU A 241 -5.82 7.55 -22.40
N GLY A 242 -5.82 6.67 -21.40
CA GLY A 242 -6.07 5.25 -21.60
C GLY A 242 -7.45 5.00 -22.22
N TRP A 243 -8.47 5.73 -21.78
CA TRP A 243 -9.82 5.65 -22.34
C TRP A 243 -9.87 6.16 -23.78
N ILE A 244 -9.30 7.34 -24.08
CA ILE A 244 -9.30 7.92 -25.43
C ILE A 244 -8.55 6.98 -26.39
N GLU A 245 -7.35 6.54 -26.02
CA GLU A 245 -6.50 5.69 -26.86
C GLU A 245 -7.19 4.35 -27.18
N THR A 246 -7.71 3.66 -26.16
CA THR A 246 -8.33 2.34 -26.36
C THR A 246 -9.64 2.41 -27.14
N ASN A 247 -10.37 3.53 -27.08
CA ASN A 247 -11.57 3.72 -27.91
C ASN A 247 -11.23 4.18 -29.33
N LEU A 248 -10.21 5.01 -29.53
CA LEU A 248 -9.73 5.35 -30.88
C LEU A 248 -9.26 4.12 -31.65
N LYS A 249 -8.63 3.14 -30.97
CA LYS A 249 -8.28 1.83 -31.56
C LYS A 249 -9.48 1.01 -32.01
N LYS A 250 -10.72 1.35 -31.66
CA LYS A 250 -11.93 0.66 -32.16
C LYS A 250 -12.52 1.35 -33.38
N ILE A 251 -12.23 2.64 -33.56
CA ILE A 251 -12.83 3.51 -34.59
C ILE A 251 -11.89 3.65 -35.79
N ILE A 252 -10.59 3.76 -35.54
CA ILE A 252 -9.59 4.02 -36.58
C ILE A 252 -9.29 2.72 -37.36
N PRO A 253 -9.01 2.78 -38.67
CA PRO A 253 -8.53 1.61 -39.40
C PRO A 253 -7.12 1.17 -38.95
N ALA A 254 -6.85 -0.14 -38.94
CA ALA A 254 -5.59 -0.70 -38.41
C ALA A 254 -4.31 -0.11 -39.03
N TYR A 255 -4.32 0.24 -40.33
CA TYR A 255 -3.18 0.83 -41.03
C TYR A 255 -2.84 2.26 -40.58
N LEU A 256 -3.76 2.95 -39.89
CA LEU A 256 -3.54 4.30 -39.32
C LEU A 256 -3.20 4.27 -37.83
N TYR A 257 -3.21 3.11 -37.16
CA TYR A 257 -3.00 3.03 -35.72
C TYR A 257 -1.68 3.61 -35.24
N LEU A 258 -0.59 3.38 -35.97
CA LEU A 258 0.74 3.82 -35.55
C LEU A 258 0.91 5.35 -35.61
N VAL A 259 0.08 6.05 -36.38
CA VAL A 259 0.20 7.50 -36.58
C VAL A 259 -0.93 8.23 -35.87
N VAL A 260 -2.18 7.90 -36.16
CA VAL A 260 -3.32 8.71 -35.74
C VAL A 260 -3.68 8.48 -34.27
N VAL A 261 -3.73 7.23 -33.83
CA VAL A 261 -4.13 6.89 -32.45
C VAL A 261 -3.24 7.57 -31.40
N PRO A 262 -1.89 7.45 -31.42
CA PRO A 262 -1.04 8.05 -30.40
C PRO A 262 -1.04 9.58 -30.45
N VAL A 263 -1.09 10.19 -31.64
CA VAL A 263 -1.09 11.65 -31.80
C VAL A 263 -2.39 12.25 -31.27
N VAL A 264 -3.53 11.73 -31.72
CA VAL A 264 -4.84 12.27 -31.33
C VAL A 264 -5.13 11.99 -29.86
N SER A 265 -4.81 10.79 -29.36
CA SER A 265 -5.04 10.47 -27.94
C SER A 265 -4.24 11.36 -27.01
N LEU A 266 -2.96 11.61 -27.33
CA LEU A 266 -2.09 12.45 -26.53
C LEU A 266 -2.52 13.93 -26.59
N LEU A 267 -2.81 14.46 -27.78
CA LEU A 267 -3.28 15.85 -27.93
C LEU A 267 -4.56 16.10 -27.12
N LEU A 268 -5.55 15.22 -27.26
CA LEU A 268 -6.80 15.34 -26.51
C LEU A 268 -6.57 15.17 -25.01
N ALA A 269 -5.78 14.19 -24.59
CA ALA A 269 -5.51 13.96 -23.17
C ALA A 269 -4.77 15.13 -22.51
N VAL A 270 -3.73 15.68 -23.16
CA VAL A 270 -2.98 16.83 -22.63
C VAL A 270 -3.86 18.08 -22.56
N PHE A 271 -4.67 18.32 -23.59
CA PHE A 271 -5.63 19.42 -23.60
C PHE A 271 -6.65 19.29 -22.45
N LEU A 272 -7.28 18.11 -22.32
CA LEU A 272 -8.23 17.83 -21.24
C LEU A 272 -7.58 17.91 -19.85
N ALA A 273 -6.32 17.47 -19.73
CA ALA A 273 -5.56 17.51 -18.49
C ALA A 273 -5.40 18.94 -17.98
N HIS A 274 -5.07 19.91 -18.83
CA HIS A 274 -4.84 21.29 -18.37
C HIS A 274 -6.13 22.13 -18.32
N THR A 275 -7.12 21.85 -19.17
CA THR A 275 -8.39 22.61 -19.20
C THR A 275 -9.35 22.23 -18.08
N LEU A 276 -9.57 20.94 -17.87
CA LEU A 276 -10.70 20.44 -17.07
C LEU A 276 -10.23 19.50 -15.97
N ILE A 277 -9.52 18.43 -16.35
CA ILE A 277 -9.21 17.31 -15.46
C ILE A 277 -8.26 17.73 -14.35
N GLY A 278 -7.24 18.52 -14.66
CA GLY A 278 -6.23 18.94 -13.72
C GLY A 278 -6.77 19.91 -12.66
N PRO A 279 -7.44 21.02 -13.04
CA PRO A 279 -8.10 21.90 -12.07
C PRO A 279 -9.13 21.17 -11.21
N PHE A 280 -9.96 20.32 -11.83
CA PHE A 280 -10.94 19.51 -11.11
C PHE A 280 -10.28 18.51 -10.15
N GLY A 281 -9.25 17.81 -10.59
CA GLY A 281 -8.49 16.86 -9.78
C GLY A 281 -7.80 17.53 -8.60
N ARG A 282 -7.31 18.77 -8.78
CA ARG A 282 -6.75 19.58 -7.69
C ARG A 282 -7.80 19.94 -6.66
N MET A 283 -8.97 20.39 -7.10
CA MET A 283 -10.10 20.67 -6.20
C MET A 283 -10.52 19.44 -5.38
N ILE A 284 -10.54 18.25 -5.99
CA ILE A 284 -10.76 17.00 -5.26
C ILE A 284 -9.65 16.79 -4.23
N GLY A 285 -8.39 16.94 -4.64
CA GLY A 285 -7.24 16.81 -3.76
C GLY A 285 -7.29 17.76 -2.56
N ASP A 286 -7.66 19.02 -2.78
CA ASP A 286 -7.80 20.02 -1.73
C ASP A 286 -8.94 19.66 -0.77
N GLY A 287 -10.05 19.11 -1.29
CA GLY A 287 -11.14 18.58 -0.47
C GLY A 287 -10.72 17.38 0.40
N VAL A 288 -9.96 16.44 -0.17
CA VAL A 288 -9.39 15.30 0.58
C VAL A 288 -8.44 15.81 1.67
N ALA A 289 -7.54 16.73 1.32
CA ALA A 289 -6.61 17.34 2.26
C ALA A 289 -7.36 18.05 3.39
N TRP A 290 -8.41 18.81 3.08
CA TRP A 290 -9.24 19.49 4.06
C TRP A 290 -9.91 18.51 5.03
N GLY A 291 -10.52 17.43 4.52
CA GLY A 291 -11.20 16.44 5.36
C GLY A 291 -10.24 15.70 6.28
N VAL A 292 -9.09 15.29 5.75
CA VAL A 292 -8.04 14.62 6.53
C VAL A 292 -7.46 15.59 7.56
N LYS A 293 -7.18 16.83 7.16
CA LYS A 293 -6.73 17.88 8.08
C LYS A 293 -7.74 18.14 9.20
N ALA A 294 -9.04 18.15 8.91
CA ALA A 294 -10.08 18.37 9.93
C ALA A 294 -10.10 17.26 11.01
N VAL A 295 -9.78 16.02 10.63
CA VAL A 295 -9.80 14.86 11.54
C VAL A 295 -8.44 14.56 12.15
N MET A 296 -7.34 14.96 11.48
CA MET A 296 -5.96 14.64 11.88
C MET A 296 -5.17 15.86 12.38
N THR A 297 -5.75 17.05 12.37
CA THR A 297 -5.18 18.27 12.97
C THR A 297 -6.21 19.00 13.82
N GLY A 298 -5.73 19.81 14.77
CA GLY A 298 -6.58 20.54 15.71
C GLY A 298 -7.18 19.65 16.80
N SER A 299 -8.33 20.06 17.35
CA SER A 299 -8.90 19.48 18.58
C SER A 299 -9.37 18.02 18.43
N PHE A 300 -9.74 17.60 17.22
CA PHE A 300 -10.20 16.24 16.94
C PHE A 300 -9.07 15.27 16.56
N ALA A 301 -7.86 15.79 16.30
CA ALA A 301 -6.70 15.00 15.91
C ALA A 301 -6.40 13.79 16.80
N PRO A 302 -6.49 13.87 18.14
CA PRO A 302 -6.26 12.72 19.02
C PRO A 302 -7.21 11.55 18.72
N ILE A 303 -8.50 11.86 18.59
CA ILE A 303 -9.55 10.85 18.37
C ILE A 303 -9.44 10.29 16.95
N GLY A 304 -9.25 11.17 15.96
CA GLY A 304 -9.07 10.77 14.57
C GLY A 304 -7.87 9.85 14.38
N ALA A 305 -6.74 10.18 14.98
CA ALA A 305 -5.52 9.38 14.92
C ALA A 305 -5.64 8.04 15.66
N ALA A 306 -6.29 8.02 16.83
CA ALA A 306 -6.57 6.79 17.55
C ALA A 306 -7.51 5.86 16.77
N LEU A 307 -8.58 6.41 16.20
CA LEU A 307 -9.55 5.65 15.41
C LEU A 307 -8.93 5.09 14.13
N PHE A 308 -8.15 5.91 13.41
CA PHE A 308 -7.41 5.46 12.24
C PHE A 308 -6.42 4.36 12.60
N GLY A 309 -5.62 4.54 13.67
CA GLY A 309 -4.68 3.53 14.16
C GLY A 309 -5.37 2.21 14.51
N PHE A 310 -6.56 2.26 15.11
CA PHE A 310 -7.37 1.07 15.43
C PHE A 310 -7.88 0.36 14.17
N LEU A 311 -8.42 1.11 13.21
CA LEU A 311 -9.10 0.57 12.02
C LEU A 311 -8.14 0.23 10.87
N TYR A 312 -6.88 0.66 10.92
CA TYR A 312 -5.94 0.44 9.83
C TYR A 312 -5.70 -1.05 9.54
N ALA A 313 -5.56 -1.89 10.57
CA ALA A 313 -5.34 -3.33 10.37
C ALA A 313 -6.49 -4.02 9.58
N PRO A 314 -7.78 -3.80 9.89
CA PRO A 314 -8.88 -4.20 9.01
C PRO A 314 -8.75 -3.73 7.54
N LEU A 315 -8.25 -2.52 7.30
CA LEU A 315 -8.00 -2.02 5.93
C LEU A 315 -6.85 -2.75 5.25
N VAL A 316 -5.86 -3.22 6.01
CA VAL A 316 -4.77 -4.06 5.50
C VAL A 316 -5.30 -5.41 5.02
N ILE A 317 -6.17 -6.04 5.82
CA ILE A 317 -6.77 -7.34 5.49
C ILE A 317 -7.50 -7.29 4.15
N THR A 318 -8.25 -6.22 3.92
CA THR A 318 -9.09 -6.02 2.72
C THR A 318 -8.32 -5.40 1.54
N GLY A 319 -7.05 -5.01 1.73
CA GLY A 319 -6.23 -4.38 0.70
C GLY A 319 -6.54 -2.90 0.43
N VAL A 320 -7.62 -2.34 0.99
CA VAL A 320 -8.02 -0.93 0.82
C VAL A 320 -6.99 0.03 1.37
N HIS A 321 -6.15 -0.39 2.32
CA HIS A 321 -5.13 0.46 2.92
C HIS A 321 -4.22 1.14 1.88
N GLN A 322 -4.02 0.56 0.69
CA GLN A 322 -3.23 1.22 -0.35
C GLN A 322 -3.85 2.51 -0.88
N THR A 323 -5.17 2.68 -0.71
CA THR A 323 -5.83 3.95 -1.05
C THR A 323 -5.37 5.10 -0.15
N THR A 324 -4.89 4.80 1.07
CA THR A 324 -4.33 5.80 1.99
C THR A 324 -3.04 6.44 1.47
N LEU A 325 -2.30 5.77 0.58
CA LEU A 325 -1.12 6.35 -0.06
C LEU A 325 -1.45 7.58 -0.91
N ALA A 326 -2.61 7.58 -1.56
CA ALA A 326 -3.07 8.74 -2.31
C ALA A 326 -3.41 9.91 -1.38
N ILE A 327 -3.95 9.60 -0.19
CA ILE A 327 -4.19 10.59 0.86
C ILE A 327 -2.84 11.14 1.35
N ASP A 328 -1.90 10.29 1.74
CA ASP A 328 -0.56 10.70 2.19
C ASP A 328 0.12 11.63 1.19
N MET A 329 0.07 11.29 -0.11
CA MET A 329 0.64 12.12 -1.17
C MET A 329 -0.04 13.48 -1.30
N GLN A 330 -1.37 13.52 -1.22
CA GLN A 330 -2.11 14.77 -1.24
C GLN A 330 -1.79 15.64 0.00
N MET A 331 -1.59 15.02 1.16
CA MET A 331 -1.20 15.72 2.38
C MET A 331 0.22 16.29 2.28
N ILE A 332 1.16 15.51 1.74
CA ILE A 332 2.54 15.99 1.51
C ILE A 332 2.54 17.23 0.62
N GLN A 333 1.73 17.23 -0.43
CA GLN A 333 1.58 18.40 -1.32
C GLN A 333 0.98 19.62 -0.62
N SER A 334 -0.14 19.44 0.07
CA SER A 334 -0.91 20.55 0.63
C SER A 334 -0.35 21.10 1.95
N MET A 335 0.38 20.29 2.72
CA MET A 335 0.83 20.63 4.08
C MET A 335 2.35 20.48 4.28
N GLY A 336 3.10 20.09 3.24
CA GLY A 336 4.54 19.82 3.35
C GLY A 336 4.86 18.61 4.24
N GLY A 337 3.92 17.68 4.38
CA GLY A 337 4.06 16.43 5.14
C GLY A 337 2.72 15.76 5.39
N THR A 338 2.74 14.55 5.94
CA THR A 338 1.52 13.75 6.18
C THR A 338 1.41 13.26 7.63
N PRO A 339 0.25 13.43 8.29
CA PRO A 339 -0.02 12.85 9.61
C PRO A 339 -0.47 11.38 9.55
N VAL A 340 -0.76 10.83 8.35
CA VAL A 340 -1.30 9.49 8.18
C VAL A 340 -0.20 8.43 8.20
N TRP A 341 0.89 8.64 7.46
CA TRP A 341 2.05 7.72 7.41
C TRP A 341 2.63 7.32 8.78
N PRO A 342 2.81 8.22 9.77
CA PRO A 342 3.24 7.84 11.12
C PRO A 342 2.34 6.77 11.75
N LEU A 343 1.03 6.87 11.57
CA LEU A 343 0.05 5.94 12.12
C LEU A 343 0.13 4.57 11.45
N ILE A 344 0.36 4.55 10.14
CA ILE A 344 0.59 3.34 9.35
C ILE A 344 1.83 2.59 9.87
N ALA A 345 2.94 3.31 10.04
CA ALA A 345 4.17 2.73 10.54
C ALA A 345 4.03 2.19 11.98
N LEU A 346 3.32 2.91 12.86
CA LEU A 346 3.01 2.45 14.21
C LEU A 346 2.10 1.21 14.23
N SER A 347 1.11 1.13 13.32
CA SER A 347 0.29 -0.07 13.18
C SER A 347 1.14 -1.28 12.78
N ASN A 348 2.14 -1.10 11.90
CA ASN A 348 3.03 -2.20 11.52
C ASN A 348 3.85 -2.72 12.71
N ILE A 349 4.38 -1.80 13.52
CA ILE A 349 5.07 -2.13 14.78
C ILE A 349 4.12 -2.87 15.72
N ALA A 350 2.88 -2.42 15.87
CA ALA A 350 1.91 -3.04 16.75
C ALA A 350 1.54 -4.47 16.32
N GLN A 351 1.38 -4.72 15.02
CA GLN A 351 1.13 -6.06 14.48
C GLN A 351 2.29 -7.01 14.76
N ALA A 352 3.53 -6.54 14.55
CA ALA A 352 4.73 -7.32 14.86
C ALA A 352 4.85 -7.63 16.36
N SER A 353 4.49 -6.66 17.20
CA SER A 353 4.61 -6.75 18.67
C SER A 353 3.61 -7.72 19.28
N ALA A 354 2.40 -7.81 18.71
CA ALA A 354 1.46 -8.87 19.08
C ALA A 354 2.00 -10.27 18.74
N VAL A 355 2.59 -10.46 17.55
CA VAL A 355 3.25 -11.73 17.19
C VAL A 355 4.43 -12.02 18.11
N LEU A 356 5.21 -11.01 18.49
CA LEU A 356 6.29 -11.16 19.46
C LEU A 356 5.78 -11.66 20.82
N GLY A 357 4.61 -11.18 21.27
CA GLY A 357 3.94 -11.72 22.45
C GLY A 357 3.65 -13.22 22.33
N ILE A 358 3.15 -13.68 21.18
CA ILE A 358 2.92 -15.11 20.89
C ILE A 358 4.24 -15.90 20.91
N ILE A 359 5.30 -15.40 20.27
CA ILE A 359 6.62 -16.06 20.24
C ILE A 359 7.16 -16.29 21.65
N ILE A 360 6.97 -15.32 22.55
CA ILE A 360 7.47 -15.39 23.92
C ILE A 360 6.69 -16.43 24.74
N ILE A 361 5.36 -16.46 24.62
CA ILE A 361 4.49 -17.27 25.48
C ILE A 361 4.29 -18.72 24.99
N SER A 362 4.06 -18.94 23.69
CA SER A 362 3.59 -20.23 23.15
C SER A 362 4.66 -21.31 23.17
N ARG A 363 5.93 -20.95 22.96
CA ARG A 363 7.13 -21.84 22.91
C ARG A 363 7.05 -23.07 21.97
N LYS A 364 5.92 -23.33 21.29
CA LYS A 364 5.75 -24.42 20.29
C LYS A 364 6.68 -24.21 19.08
N ILE A 365 7.49 -25.21 18.75
CA ILE A 365 8.48 -25.15 17.65
C ILE A 365 7.82 -24.81 16.31
N ASN A 366 6.75 -25.54 15.94
CA ASN A 366 6.04 -25.35 14.68
C ASN A 366 5.46 -23.92 14.52
N GLU A 367 5.11 -23.28 15.63
CA GLU A 367 4.61 -21.91 15.62
C GLU A 367 5.73 -20.88 15.49
N ARG A 368 6.91 -21.14 16.08
CA ARG A 368 8.08 -20.26 15.96
C ARG A 368 8.63 -20.20 14.54
N GLU A 369 8.58 -21.30 13.80
CA GLU A 369 9.00 -21.36 12.39
C GLU A 369 8.24 -20.37 11.50
N ILE A 370 7.01 -20.02 11.86
CA ILE A 370 6.17 -19.06 11.12
C ILE A 370 6.21 -17.68 11.77
N SER A 371 6.04 -17.62 13.09
CA SER A 371 5.87 -16.37 13.83
C SER A 371 7.13 -15.52 13.85
N VAL A 372 8.32 -16.11 13.98
CA VAL A 372 9.60 -15.35 14.01
C VAL A 372 9.85 -14.60 12.70
N PRO A 373 9.89 -15.26 11.52
CA PRO A 373 10.09 -14.54 10.26
C PRO A 373 8.94 -13.55 9.97
N ALA A 374 7.71 -13.89 10.37
CA ALA A 374 6.57 -12.98 10.22
C ALA A 374 6.68 -11.71 11.08
N ALA A 375 7.16 -11.81 12.33
CA ALA A 375 7.38 -10.66 13.20
C ALA A 375 8.49 -9.76 12.66
N ILE A 376 9.59 -10.34 12.17
CA ILE A 376 10.69 -9.58 11.54
C ILE A 376 10.16 -8.82 10.32
N SER A 377 9.44 -9.51 9.44
CA SER A 377 8.80 -8.90 8.27
C SER A 377 7.90 -7.72 8.65
N ALA A 378 7.07 -7.89 9.68
CA ALA A 378 6.15 -6.85 10.13
C ALA A 378 6.88 -5.64 10.74
N TYR A 379 7.95 -5.86 11.51
CA TYR A 379 8.81 -4.78 11.99
C TYR A 379 9.56 -4.04 10.87
N LEU A 380 9.69 -4.64 9.70
CA LEU A 380 10.23 -4.00 8.50
C LEU A 380 9.13 -3.40 7.60
N GLY A 381 7.88 -3.41 8.06
CA GLY A 381 6.75 -2.76 7.40
C GLY A 381 5.87 -3.67 6.53
N VAL A 382 6.17 -4.98 6.45
CA VAL A 382 5.38 -5.96 5.69
C VAL A 382 4.62 -6.84 6.68
N THR A 383 3.36 -6.51 6.94
CA THR A 383 2.55 -7.08 8.03
C THR A 383 1.76 -8.31 7.65
N GLU A 384 1.58 -8.61 6.36
CA GLU A 384 0.74 -9.70 5.87
C GLU A 384 1.14 -11.06 6.46
N PRO A 385 2.43 -11.45 6.53
CA PRO A 385 2.82 -12.71 7.16
C PRO A 385 2.43 -12.79 8.64
N ALA A 386 2.55 -11.68 9.39
CA ALA A 386 2.19 -11.61 10.81
C ALA A 386 0.68 -11.66 11.02
N MET A 387 -0.05 -10.89 10.22
CA MET A 387 -1.50 -10.78 10.30
C MET A 387 -2.19 -12.10 9.96
N TYR A 388 -1.86 -12.68 8.81
CA TYR A 388 -2.50 -13.93 8.35
C TYR A 388 -1.91 -15.17 9.00
N GLY A 389 -0.61 -15.17 9.32
CA GLY A 389 0.07 -16.34 9.88
C GLY A 389 -0.21 -16.57 11.36
N ILE A 390 -0.44 -15.50 12.14
CA ILE A 390 -0.56 -15.59 13.61
C ILE A 390 -1.74 -14.77 14.14
N ASN A 391 -1.82 -13.47 13.85
CA ASN A 391 -2.77 -12.59 14.55
C ASN A 391 -4.23 -12.94 14.26
N LEU A 392 -4.57 -13.31 13.03
CA LEU A 392 -5.91 -13.77 12.65
C LEU A 392 -6.18 -15.21 13.07
N LYS A 393 -5.16 -16.08 13.10
CA LYS A 393 -5.29 -17.47 13.58
C LYS A 393 -5.89 -17.50 14.98
N TYR A 394 -5.35 -16.66 15.87
CA TYR A 394 -5.81 -16.57 17.26
C TYR A 394 -6.86 -15.47 17.50
N ARG A 395 -7.05 -14.55 16.55
CA ARG A 395 -7.93 -13.36 16.56
C ARG A 395 -7.62 -12.32 17.64
N PHE A 396 -7.37 -12.73 18.89
CA PHE A 396 -7.07 -11.80 19.97
C PHE A 396 -5.74 -11.04 19.81
N PRO A 397 -4.65 -11.59 19.22
CA PRO A 397 -3.44 -10.79 19.02
C PRO A 397 -3.68 -9.65 18.03
N MET A 398 -4.56 -9.84 17.03
CA MET A 398 -5.00 -8.78 16.14
C MET A 398 -5.62 -7.62 16.91
N LEU A 399 -6.56 -7.92 17.83
CA LEU A 399 -7.20 -6.89 18.65
C LEU A 399 -6.20 -6.19 19.57
N CYS A 400 -5.26 -6.93 20.17
CA CYS A 400 -4.21 -6.35 21.01
C CYS A 400 -3.32 -5.38 20.21
N ALA A 401 -2.96 -5.74 18.98
CA ALA A 401 -2.24 -4.86 18.06
C ALA A 401 -3.06 -3.61 17.69
N MET A 402 -4.35 -3.76 17.39
CA MET A 402 -5.23 -2.63 17.08
C MET A 402 -5.34 -1.65 18.26
N ILE A 403 -5.42 -2.15 19.50
CA ILE A 403 -5.44 -1.31 20.71
C ILE A 403 -4.11 -0.56 20.88
N GLY A 404 -2.96 -1.23 20.76
CA GLY A 404 -1.67 -0.55 20.88
C GLY A 404 -1.43 0.47 19.77
N SER A 405 -1.86 0.16 18.54
CA SER A 405 -1.84 1.10 17.41
C SER A 405 -2.73 2.32 17.67
N ALA A 406 -3.92 2.14 18.24
CA ALA A 406 -4.81 3.24 18.61
C ALA A 406 -4.21 4.15 19.68
N LEU A 407 -3.57 3.59 20.71
CA LEU A 407 -2.92 4.38 21.76
C LEU A 407 -1.67 5.11 21.26
N ALA A 408 -0.86 4.48 20.42
CA ALA A 408 0.26 5.13 19.77
C ALA A 408 -0.22 6.24 18.80
N GLY A 409 -1.33 6.01 18.10
CA GLY A 409 -1.96 6.99 17.25
C GLY A 409 -2.54 8.18 18.04
N LEU A 410 -3.13 7.93 19.21
CA LEU A 410 -3.58 8.98 20.12
C LEU A 410 -2.44 9.94 20.48
N ILE A 411 -1.26 9.42 20.79
CA ILE A 411 -0.06 10.23 21.08
C ILE A 411 0.30 11.09 19.87
N CYS A 412 0.32 10.51 18.67
CA CYS A 412 0.61 11.26 17.44
C CYS A 412 -0.42 12.35 17.16
N GLY A 413 -1.70 12.07 17.38
CA GLY A 413 -2.78 13.05 17.22
C GLY A 413 -2.74 14.18 18.26
N LEU A 414 -2.35 13.89 19.51
CA LEU A 414 -2.15 14.91 20.56
C LEU A 414 -0.99 15.85 20.27
N THR A 415 0.04 15.36 19.59
CA THR A 415 1.31 16.06 19.43
C THR A 415 1.55 16.54 18.00
N GLY A 416 0.64 16.23 17.07
CA GLY A 416 0.69 16.66 15.68
C GLY A 416 1.84 16.05 14.89
N VAL A 417 2.23 14.81 15.18
CA VAL A 417 3.35 14.14 14.50
C VAL A 417 3.09 14.05 13.00
N MET A 418 4.07 14.47 12.21
CA MET A 418 4.03 14.40 10.75
C MET A 418 5.27 13.72 10.17
N ALA A 419 5.06 12.99 9.08
CA ALA A 419 6.11 12.50 8.20
C ALA A 419 6.45 13.51 7.09
N ASN A 420 7.70 13.50 6.64
CA ASN A 420 8.13 14.23 5.44
C ASN A 420 7.56 13.60 4.17
N GLY A 421 7.41 12.27 4.17
CA GLY A 421 6.81 11.56 3.06
C GLY A 421 6.52 10.11 3.40
N ILE A 422 6.04 9.39 2.39
CA ILE A 422 5.90 7.93 2.40
C ILE A 422 7.31 7.32 2.35
N GLY A 423 7.62 6.38 3.24
CA GLY A 423 8.92 5.72 3.29
C GLY A 423 8.84 4.26 3.71
N VAL A 424 9.78 3.78 4.52
CA VAL A 424 9.67 2.44 5.11
C VAL A 424 8.69 2.46 6.28
N GLY A 425 7.88 1.41 6.40
CA GLY A 425 7.03 1.19 7.57
C GLY A 425 7.74 0.43 8.68
N GLY A 426 7.08 0.24 9.82
CA GLY A 426 7.69 -0.51 10.94
C GLY A 426 8.76 0.29 11.69
N LEU A 427 9.75 -0.39 12.28
CA LEU A 427 10.79 0.23 13.11
C LEU A 427 11.63 1.29 12.37
N PRO A 428 12.06 1.08 11.10
CA PRO A 428 12.79 2.11 10.38
C PRO A 428 11.92 3.32 9.99
N GLY A 429 10.60 3.24 10.18
CA GLY A 429 9.67 4.30 9.80
C GLY A 429 9.89 5.63 10.50
N ILE A 430 10.58 5.64 11.65
CA ILE A 430 11.02 6.89 12.31
C ILE A 430 11.86 7.78 11.38
N LEU A 431 12.61 7.19 10.44
CA LEU A 431 13.41 7.95 9.48
C LEU A 431 12.55 8.80 8.54
N SER A 432 11.30 8.41 8.29
CA SER A 432 10.37 9.18 7.45
C SER A 432 9.71 10.34 8.20
N ILE A 433 9.82 10.37 9.53
CA ILE A 433 9.20 11.36 10.42
C ILE A 433 10.00 12.67 10.39
N LYS A 434 9.34 13.82 10.48
CA LYS A 434 10.06 15.10 10.61
C LYS A 434 10.93 15.07 11.87
N PRO A 435 12.22 15.46 11.79
CA PRO A 435 13.16 15.44 12.90
C PRO A 435 12.63 15.94 14.24
N GLN A 436 11.91 17.06 14.22
CA GLN A 436 11.32 17.68 15.41
C GLN A 436 10.36 16.78 16.21
N PHE A 437 9.80 15.73 15.58
CA PHE A 437 8.87 14.80 16.22
C PHE A 437 9.51 13.46 16.61
N TRP A 438 10.81 13.25 16.39
CA TRP A 438 11.44 11.94 16.62
C TRP A 438 11.32 11.45 18.06
N GLY A 439 11.53 12.34 19.04
CA GLY A 439 11.41 11.97 20.45
C GLY A 439 10.00 11.50 20.82
N ILE A 440 8.97 12.25 20.42
CA ILE A 440 7.59 11.89 20.71
C ILE A 440 7.12 10.68 19.90
N TYR A 441 7.61 10.53 18.67
CA TYR A 441 7.32 9.36 17.85
C TYR A 441 8.00 8.10 18.40
N ALA A 442 9.22 8.19 18.94
CA ALA A 442 9.87 7.08 19.63
C ALA A 442 9.07 6.63 20.87
N LEU A 443 8.46 7.56 21.61
CA LEU A 443 7.52 7.22 22.68
C LEU A 443 6.28 6.48 22.13
N ALA A 444 5.69 6.96 21.04
CA ALA A 444 4.57 6.28 20.39
C ALA A 444 4.97 4.87 19.89
N MET A 445 6.18 4.70 19.34
CA MET A 445 6.74 3.39 18.96
C MET A 445 6.85 2.47 20.18
N LEU A 446 7.34 2.98 21.31
CA LEU A 446 7.43 2.20 22.54
C LEU A 446 6.04 1.74 23.01
N VAL A 447 5.01 2.59 22.93
CA VAL A 447 3.62 2.21 23.21
C VAL A 447 3.11 1.15 22.23
N ALA A 448 3.38 1.31 20.93
CA ALA A 448 3.04 0.33 19.91
C ALA A 448 3.78 -1.01 20.09
N ILE A 449 4.90 -1.04 20.80
CA ILE A 449 5.61 -2.27 21.15
C ILE A 449 5.05 -2.89 22.43
N VAL A 450 5.07 -2.13 23.51
CA VAL A 450 4.80 -2.65 24.86
C VAL A 450 3.34 -3.05 25.01
N VAL A 451 2.39 -2.23 24.54
CA VAL A 451 0.96 -2.50 24.77
C VAL A 451 0.51 -3.78 24.06
N PRO A 452 0.70 -3.98 22.75
CA PRO A 452 0.28 -5.22 22.08
C PRO A 452 0.98 -6.44 22.64
N LEU A 453 2.28 -6.34 22.97
CA LEU A 453 3.06 -7.44 23.52
C LEU A 453 2.49 -7.90 24.86
N VAL A 454 2.30 -6.96 25.80
CA VAL A 454 1.81 -7.27 27.16
C VAL A 454 0.36 -7.77 27.11
N LEU A 455 -0.53 -7.10 26.37
CA LEU A 455 -1.92 -7.53 26.23
C LEU A 455 -2.01 -8.93 25.60
N THR A 456 -1.22 -9.20 24.57
CA THR A 456 -1.21 -10.53 23.93
C THR A 456 -0.78 -11.61 24.92
N ILE A 457 0.29 -11.39 25.68
CA ILE A 457 0.75 -12.36 26.69
C ILE A 457 -0.32 -12.58 27.77
N MET A 458 -0.95 -11.52 28.27
CA MET A 458 -2.00 -11.61 29.30
C MET A 458 -3.23 -12.39 28.79
N VAL A 459 -3.71 -12.06 27.59
CA VAL A 459 -4.88 -12.74 27.00
C VAL A 459 -4.56 -14.18 26.65
N TYR A 460 -3.35 -14.47 26.15
CA TYR A 460 -2.89 -15.84 25.89
C TYR A 460 -2.93 -16.69 27.15
N LYS A 461 -2.29 -16.24 28.25
CA LYS A 461 -2.28 -16.97 29.53
C LYS A 461 -3.69 -17.24 30.06
N ARG A 462 -4.58 -16.25 29.94
CA ARG A 462 -5.98 -16.41 30.35
C ARG A 462 -6.70 -17.48 29.53
N LYS A 463 -6.53 -17.48 28.21
CA LYS A 463 -7.14 -18.47 27.31
C LYS A 463 -6.56 -19.87 27.50
N GLU A 464 -5.25 -19.97 27.72
CA GLU A 464 -4.55 -21.21 28.04
C GLU A 464 -5.10 -21.83 29.32
N SER A 465 -5.23 -21.04 30.39
CA SER A 465 -5.78 -21.50 31.68
C SER A 465 -7.23 -22.00 31.59
N ARG A 466 -7.97 -21.60 30.55
CA ARG A 466 -9.35 -22.00 30.29
C ARG A 466 -9.48 -23.11 29.26
N GLY A 467 -8.37 -23.60 28.69
CA GLY A 467 -8.39 -24.60 27.61
C GLY A 467 -9.01 -24.09 26.31
N GLU A 468 -9.05 -22.78 26.09
CA GLU A 468 -9.69 -22.15 24.91
C GLU A 468 -8.72 -21.99 23.72
N LEU A 469 -7.44 -22.34 23.89
CA LEU A 469 -6.46 -22.25 22.81
C LEU A 469 -6.56 -23.49 21.92
N PRO A 470 -6.57 -23.32 20.57
CA PRO A 470 -6.48 -24.45 19.67
C PRO A 470 -5.16 -25.20 19.93
N VAL A 471 -5.27 -26.53 20.02
CA VAL A 471 -4.16 -27.45 20.29
C VAL A 471 -3.07 -27.32 19.23
#